data_AF-A0A7K6IIF2-F1
#
_entry.id   AF-A0A7K6IIF2-F1
#
_cell.length_a   1.000
_cell.length_b   1.000
_cell.length_c   1.000
_cell.angle_alpha   90.00
_cell.angle_beta   90.00
_cell.angle_gamma   90.00
#
_symmetry.space_group_name_H-M   'P 1'
#
loop_
_entity.id
_entity.type
_entity.pdbx_description
1 polymer ?
#
loop_
_entity_poly.entity_id
_entity_poly.type
_entity_poly.pdbx_seq_one_letter_code
_entity_poly.pdbx_strand_id
1 'polypeptide(L)'
;ESQYKLQDIRQRFTRPPDQSLLFWLYECWFFGAGTDVFLNSYEARQLGSLSRDVAVDRGIGRRMGTLSLWRRLVASVREAYTMDEVMVYRDRWNTKLEGVHYLTELAMADILYGNTRNMQYLDDPDKAYCTWGIWEAFLKSAPPFYAKALSSLTWHRDLKVLKLQAYVWDYRLKPSPLPQDSCVEIQPKEYAAPGDDPCTICHEELSRNTCELECGHEFHRECIRTWLLEHSSTCPICRDYAVLPADVPERPAWNNSKRYKAKAWKRSVF
;
A
#
# COMPACT_ATOMS: atom_id res chain seq x y z
N GLU A 1 8.19 -35.17 -14.71
CA GLU A 1 7.24 -34.06 -14.99
C GLU A 1 6.48 -33.60 -13.75
N SER A 2 5.72 -34.47 -13.06
CA SER A 2 4.94 -34.08 -11.87
C SER A 2 5.78 -33.53 -10.70
N GLN A 3 6.98 -34.07 -10.44
CA GLN A 3 7.85 -33.54 -9.38
C GLN A 3 8.39 -32.15 -9.68
N TYR A 4 8.71 -31.84 -10.94
CA TYR A 4 9.17 -30.53 -11.37
C TYR A 4 8.05 -29.48 -11.22
N LYS A 5 6.83 -29.82 -11.65
CA LYS A 5 5.62 -29.00 -11.43
C LYS A 5 5.43 -28.68 -9.94
N LEU A 6 5.51 -29.68 -9.05
CA LEU A 6 5.35 -29.47 -7.61
C LEU A 6 6.50 -28.67 -6.97
N GLN A 7 7.70 -28.74 -7.53
CA GLN A 7 8.83 -27.92 -7.09
C GLN A 7 8.65 -26.46 -7.50
N ASP A 8 8.22 -26.19 -8.74
CA ASP A 8 7.91 -24.84 -9.22
C ASP A 8 6.82 -24.18 -8.38
N ILE A 9 5.72 -24.90 -8.09
CA ILE A 9 4.65 -24.40 -7.22
C ILE A 9 5.21 -24.06 -5.82
N ARG A 10 6.07 -24.90 -5.25
CA ARG A 10 6.70 -24.59 -3.96
C ARG A 10 7.55 -23.33 -4.03
N GLN A 11 8.37 -23.16 -5.06
CA GLN A 11 9.19 -21.96 -5.22
C GLN A 11 8.35 -20.69 -5.34
N ARG A 12 7.22 -20.76 -6.05
CA ARG A 12 6.34 -19.61 -6.31
C ARG A 12 5.42 -19.25 -5.15
N PHE A 13 4.98 -20.21 -4.34
CA PHE A 13 3.90 -20.01 -3.35
C PHE A 13 4.29 -20.28 -1.90
N THR A 14 5.57 -20.55 -1.61
CA THR A 14 6.01 -20.72 -0.21
C THR A 14 5.95 -19.41 0.54
N ARG A 15 5.27 -19.40 1.69
CA ARG A 15 5.22 -18.27 2.60
C ARG A 15 6.62 -17.97 3.16
N PRO A 16 7.14 -16.74 3.09
CA PRO A 16 8.32 -16.31 3.82
C PRO A 16 8.15 -16.44 5.35
N PRO A 17 9.24 -16.55 6.11
CA PRO A 17 9.16 -16.43 7.58
C PRO A 17 8.61 -15.05 7.92
N ASP A 18 7.78 -14.96 8.96
CA ASP A 18 7.22 -13.72 9.51
C ASP A 18 6.21 -12.97 8.63
N GLN A 19 5.86 -13.51 7.46
CA GLN A 19 4.79 -12.96 6.65
C GLN A 19 3.41 -13.35 7.21
N SER A 20 2.53 -12.35 7.31
CA SER A 20 1.12 -12.53 7.66
C SER A 20 0.45 -13.56 6.76
N LEU A 21 -0.35 -14.44 7.36
CA LEU A 21 -1.06 -15.50 6.65
C LEU A 21 -2.06 -14.93 5.63
N LEU A 22 -2.76 -13.85 5.97
CA LEU A 22 -3.75 -13.21 5.09
C LEU A 22 -3.08 -12.51 3.91
N PHE A 23 -1.97 -11.83 4.17
CA PHE A 23 -1.20 -11.17 3.13
C PHE A 23 -0.59 -12.19 2.14
N TRP A 24 0.06 -13.23 2.67
CA TRP A 24 0.57 -14.35 1.88
C TRP A 24 -0.52 -15.01 1.02
N LEU A 25 -1.69 -15.23 1.61
CA LEU A 25 -2.81 -15.84 0.88
C LEU A 25 -3.19 -14.95 -0.31
N TYR A 26 -3.34 -13.64 -0.12
CA TYR A 26 -3.59 -12.73 -1.23
C TYR A 26 -2.49 -12.74 -2.29
N GLU A 27 -1.21 -12.80 -1.91
CA GLU A 27 -0.11 -12.96 -2.87
C GLU A 27 -0.25 -14.24 -3.68
N CYS A 28 -0.65 -15.36 -3.06
CA CYS A 28 -0.92 -16.58 -3.81
C CYS A 28 -2.01 -16.38 -4.88
N TRP A 29 -3.08 -15.65 -4.57
CA TRP A 29 -4.07 -15.26 -5.58
C TRP A 29 -3.45 -14.41 -6.70
N PHE A 30 -2.72 -13.36 -6.32
CA PHE A 30 -2.08 -12.44 -7.26
C PHE A 30 -1.12 -13.15 -8.22
N PHE A 31 -0.34 -14.08 -7.69
CA PHE A 31 0.51 -14.99 -8.44
C PHE A 31 -0.27 -16.17 -9.02
N GLY A 32 -1.56 -16.06 -9.31
CA GLY A 32 -2.26 -17.01 -10.20
C GLY A 32 -2.60 -18.38 -9.57
N ALA A 33 -2.60 -18.54 -8.25
CA ALA A 33 -3.04 -19.80 -7.62
C ALA A 33 -4.48 -20.19 -7.98
N GLY A 34 -5.31 -19.21 -8.39
CA GLY A 34 -6.70 -19.43 -8.80
C GLY A 34 -6.91 -19.76 -10.27
N THR A 35 -6.01 -19.32 -11.14
CA THR A 35 -6.15 -19.40 -12.60
C THR A 35 -5.16 -20.34 -13.26
N ASP A 36 -3.96 -20.49 -12.71
CA ASP A 36 -2.84 -21.15 -13.38
C ASP A 36 -2.53 -22.53 -12.78
N VAL A 37 -2.95 -22.76 -11.53
CA VAL A 37 -2.54 -23.93 -10.76
C VAL A 37 -3.75 -24.77 -10.36
N PHE A 38 -3.90 -25.93 -10.99
CA PHE A 38 -4.90 -26.93 -10.64
C PHE A 38 -4.20 -28.21 -10.18
N LEU A 39 -4.69 -28.76 -9.06
CA LEU A 39 -4.14 -29.94 -8.41
C LEU A 39 -5.25 -30.95 -8.17
N ASN A 40 -5.02 -32.18 -8.61
CA ASN A 40 -5.83 -33.33 -8.18
C ASN A 40 -5.46 -33.74 -6.74
N SER A 41 -6.22 -34.67 -6.15
CA SER A 41 -6.01 -35.12 -4.76
C SER A 41 -4.64 -35.73 -4.51
N TYR A 42 -4.00 -36.34 -5.51
CA TYR A 42 -2.66 -36.93 -5.36
C TYR A 42 -1.59 -35.84 -5.36
N GLU A 43 -1.60 -34.95 -6.35
CA GLU A 43 -0.66 -33.82 -6.45
C GLU A 43 -0.72 -32.93 -5.21
N ALA A 44 -1.93 -32.62 -4.72
CA ALA A 44 -2.11 -31.80 -3.52
C ALA A 44 -1.50 -32.43 -2.26
N ARG A 45 -1.53 -33.76 -2.12
CA ARG A 45 -0.90 -34.48 -1.00
C ARG A 45 0.62 -34.53 -1.10
N GLN A 46 1.18 -34.41 -2.31
CA GLN A 46 2.62 -34.43 -2.56
C GLN A 46 3.25 -33.03 -2.56
N LEU A 47 2.45 -31.97 -2.40
CA LEU A 47 2.90 -30.59 -2.53
C LEU A 47 3.88 -30.16 -1.43
N GLY A 48 3.79 -30.77 -0.25
CA GLY A 48 4.60 -30.40 0.91
C GLY A 48 4.13 -29.11 1.57
N SER A 49 5.01 -28.49 2.37
CA SER A 49 4.73 -27.25 3.09
C SER A 49 4.78 -26.05 2.15
N LEU A 50 3.68 -25.29 2.08
CA LEU A 50 3.66 -23.96 1.45
C LEU A 50 3.49 -22.87 2.50
N SER A 51 2.55 -23.07 3.41
CA SER A 51 2.19 -22.07 4.42
C SER A 51 3.17 -22.02 5.59
N ARG A 52 4.02 -23.05 5.77
CA ARG A 52 4.78 -23.27 7.03
C ARG A 52 3.85 -23.42 8.23
N ASP A 53 2.60 -23.81 7.98
CA ASP A 53 1.60 -24.08 8.99
C ASP A 53 1.04 -25.47 8.76
N VAL A 54 1.18 -26.32 9.77
CA VAL A 54 0.84 -27.74 9.66
C VAL A 54 -0.66 -27.96 9.46
N ALA A 55 -1.52 -27.12 10.06
CA ALA A 55 -2.97 -27.24 9.92
C ALA A 55 -3.41 -26.86 8.49
N VAL A 56 -2.90 -25.72 7.99
CA VAL A 56 -3.18 -25.25 6.63
C VAL A 56 -2.64 -26.23 5.59
N ASP A 57 -1.37 -26.65 5.70
CA ASP A 57 -0.74 -27.55 4.72
C ASP A 57 -1.44 -28.92 4.66
N ARG A 58 -1.89 -29.47 5.81
CA ARG A 58 -2.71 -30.69 5.83
C ARG A 58 -4.08 -30.47 5.17
N GLY A 59 -4.68 -29.30 5.35
CA GLY A 59 -5.94 -28.94 4.70
C GLY A 59 -5.86 -28.98 3.18
N ILE A 60 -4.73 -28.52 2.61
CA ILE A 60 -4.55 -28.44 1.14
C ILE A 60 -4.70 -29.83 0.50
N GLY A 61 -4.10 -30.85 1.13
CA GLY A 61 -4.10 -32.23 0.67
C GLY A 61 -5.37 -33.02 1.01
N ARG A 62 -6.20 -32.56 1.96
CA ARG A 62 -7.40 -33.29 2.43
C ARG A 62 -8.53 -33.31 1.40
N ARG A 63 -8.65 -32.26 0.60
CA ARG A 63 -9.79 -32.10 -0.33
C ARG A 63 -9.67 -32.99 -1.56
N MET A 64 -10.78 -33.65 -1.89
CA MET A 64 -10.88 -34.56 -3.03
C MET A 64 -11.23 -33.81 -4.33
N GLY A 65 -10.85 -34.39 -5.47
CA GLY A 65 -11.12 -33.85 -6.81
C GLY A 65 -10.01 -32.95 -7.33
N THR A 66 -10.22 -32.36 -8.51
CA THR A 66 -9.33 -31.36 -9.09
C THR A 66 -9.83 -29.97 -8.76
N LEU A 67 -9.04 -29.22 -8.00
CA LEU A 67 -9.36 -27.85 -7.55
C LEU A 67 -8.17 -26.94 -7.85
N SER A 68 -8.44 -25.64 -8.02
CA SER A 68 -7.37 -24.66 -8.06
C SER A 68 -6.62 -24.62 -6.71
N LEU A 69 -5.33 -24.30 -6.75
CA LEU A 69 -4.53 -24.14 -5.53
C LEU A 69 -5.17 -23.11 -4.60
N TRP A 70 -5.69 -22.01 -5.15
CA TRP A 70 -6.43 -20.99 -4.41
C TRP A 70 -7.62 -21.55 -3.63
N ARG A 71 -8.49 -22.33 -4.28
CA ARG A 71 -9.65 -22.93 -3.59
C ARG A 71 -9.23 -23.86 -2.47
N ARG A 72 -8.14 -24.62 -2.67
CA ARG A 72 -7.57 -25.46 -1.61
C ARG A 72 -7.04 -24.61 -0.45
N LEU A 73 -6.25 -23.57 -0.74
CA LEU A 73 -5.65 -22.68 0.25
C LEU A 73 -6.71 -21.97 1.11
N VAL A 74 -7.62 -21.24 0.48
CA VAL A 74 -8.73 -20.53 1.13
C VAL A 74 -9.47 -21.45 2.10
N ALA A 75 -9.83 -22.62 1.61
CA ALA A 75 -10.68 -23.52 2.36
C ALA A 75 -9.88 -24.29 3.43
N SER A 76 -8.55 -24.36 3.33
CA SER A 76 -7.67 -24.89 4.39
C SER A 76 -7.48 -23.86 5.50
N VAL A 77 -7.28 -22.60 5.16
CA VAL A 77 -7.17 -21.50 6.13
C VAL A 77 -8.46 -21.36 6.93
N ARG A 78 -9.62 -21.39 6.27
CA ARG A 78 -10.94 -21.31 6.93
C ARG A 78 -11.26 -22.47 7.86
N GLU A 79 -10.68 -23.65 7.62
CA GLU A 79 -10.85 -24.81 8.49
C GLU A 79 -9.86 -24.80 9.65
N ALA A 80 -8.69 -24.17 9.46
CA ALA A 80 -7.64 -24.12 10.46
C ALA A 80 -7.83 -23.00 11.49
N TYR A 81 -8.46 -21.89 11.10
CA TYR A 81 -8.54 -20.69 11.92
C TYR A 81 -9.91 -20.02 11.89
N THR A 82 -10.22 -19.35 12.98
CA THR A 82 -11.24 -18.30 13.10
C THR A 82 -10.68 -16.95 12.65
N MET A 83 -11.56 -15.95 12.49
CA MET A 83 -11.16 -14.60 12.12
C MET A 83 -10.22 -13.96 13.14
N ASP A 84 -10.50 -14.13 14.43
CA ASP A 84 -9.72 -13.53 15.53
C ASP A 84 -8.32 -14.14 15.67
N GLU A 85 -8.15 -15.40 15.28
CA GLU A 85 -6.83 -16.07 15.31
C GLU A 85 -5.92 -15.64 14.16
N VAL A 86 -6.49 -15.21 13.02
CA VAL A 86 -5.73 -14.90 11.81
C VAL A 86 -5.58 -13.40 11.56
N MET A 87 -6.54 -12.59 12.02
CA MET A 87 -6.52 -11.14 11.85
C MET A 87 -5.84 -10.47 13.04
N VAL A 88 -4.71 -9.83 12.78
CA VAL A 88 -4.06 -8.94 13.75
C VAL A 88 -4.48 -7.50 13.44
N TYR A 89 -5.40 -6.97 14.24
CA TYR A 89 -5.76 -5.57 14.16
C TYR A 89 -4.58 -4.69 14.55
N ARG A 90 -4.30 -3.69 13.72
CA ARG A 90 -3.19 -2.76 13.97
C ARG A 90 -3.70 -1.52 14.64
N ASP A 91 -3.01 -1.10 15.70
CA ASP A 91 -3.27 0.17 16.36
C ASP A 91 -2.95 1.35 15.43
N ARG A 92 -1.79 1.30 14.74
CA ARG A 92 -1.40 2.24 13.67
C ARG A 92 -0.49 1.61 12.62
N TRP A 93 -0.63 2.03 11.37
CA TRP A 93 0.33 1.78 10.27
C TRP A 93 1.11 3.07 9.96
N ASN A 94 2.41 3.04 9.73
CA ASN A 94 3.22 4.27 9.63
C ASN A 94 3.63 4.64 8.20
N THR A 95 3.65 3.67 7.29
CA THR A 95 4.06 3.86 5.90
C THR A 95 2.92 3.56 4.94
N LYS A 96 2.98 4.09 3.71
CA LYS A 96 2.00 3.76 2.64
C LYS A 96 1.97 2.27 2.37
N LEU A 97 3.14 1.62 2.39
CA LEU A 97 3.28 0.19 2.18
C LEU A 97 2.58 -0.60 3.29
N GLU A 98 2.82 -0.25 4.55
CA GLU A 98 2.11 -0.86 5.68
C GLU A 98 0.59 -0.64 5.60
N GLY A 99 0.16 0.56 5.21
CA GLY A 99 -1.26 0.85 5.00
C GLY A 99 -1.88 -0.02 3.90
N VAL A 100 -1.20 -0.18 2.76
CA VAL A 100 -1.66 -1.07 1.68
C VAL A 100 -1.69 -2.53 2.13
N HIS A 101 -0.67 -3.00 2.86
CA HIS A 101 -0.63 -4.36 3.39
C HIS A 101 -1.78 -4.60 4.37
N TYR A 102 -1.97 -3.70 5.33
CA TYR A 102 -3.05 -3.82 6.31
C TYR A 102 -4.43 -3.80 5.67
N LEU A 103 -4.64 -2.92 4.68
CA LEU A 103 -5.89 -2.87 3.92
C LEU A 103 -6.14 -4.18 3.13
N THR A 104 -5.07 -4.81 2.64
CA THR A 104 -5.13 -6.13 1.98
C THR A 104 -5.52 -7.22 2.97
N GLU A 105 -4.94 -7.21 4.17
CA GLU A 105 -5.26 -8.16 5.25
C GLU A 105 -6.71 -8.03 5.68
N LEU A 106 -7.19 -6.80 5.92
CA LEU A 106 -8.60 -6.53 6.24
C LEU A 106 -9.55 -7.05 5.16
N ALA A 107 -9.23 -6.81 3.89
CA ALA A 107 -10.03 -7.31 2.78
C ALA A 107 -10.05 -8.84 2.73
N MET A 108 -8.91 -9.48 2.93
CA MET A 108 -8.82 -10.94 2.96
C MET A 108 -9.60 -11.55 4.13
N ALA A 109 -9.51 -10.96 5.33
CA ALA A 109 -10.31 -11.40 6.48
C ALA A 109 -11.83 -11.29 6.17
N ASP A 110 -12.25 -10.16 5.60
CA ASP A 110 -13.65 -9.91 5.23
C ASP A 110 -14.15 -10.84 4.10
N ILE A 111 -13.29 -11.24 3.16
CA ILE A 111 -13.60 -12.23 2.11
C ILE A 111 -13.77 -13.63 2.72
N LEU A 112 -12.89 -14.03 3.65
CA LEU A 112 -12.88 -15.36 4.24
C LEU A 112 -14.00 -15.57 5.27
N TYR A 113 -14.25 -14.55 6.10
CA TYR A 113 -15.09 -14.66 7.30
C TYR A 113 -16.23 -13.65 7.36
N GLY A 114 -16.31 -12.70 6.43
CA GLY A 114 -17.43 -11.76 6.36
C GLY A 114 -18.75 -12.42 5.95
N ASN A 115 -19.81 -11.61 5.91
CA ASN A 115 -21.17 -12.08 5.60
C ASN A 115 -21.30 -12.66 4.18
N THR A 116 -22.38 -13.40 3.92
CA THR A 116 -22.64 -14.16 2.66
C THR A 116 -22.48 -13.37 1.36
N ARG A 117 -22.65 -12.04 1.36
CA ARG A 117 -22.37 -11.19 0.18
C ARG A 117 -20.89 -11.13 -0.22
N ASN A 118 -19.97 -11.47 0.68
CA ASN A 118 -18.52 -11.40 0.44
C ASN A 118 -17.96 -12.72 -0.11
N MET A 119 -18.65 -13.84 0.11
CA MET A 119 -18.24 -15.14 -0.45
C MET A 119 -18.19 -15.12 -1.99
N GLN A 120 -18.96 -14.24 -2.64
CA GLN A 120 -18.91 -14.07 -4.09
C GLN A 120 -17.56 -13.55 -4.61
N TYR A 121 -16.71 -12.97 -3.75
CA TYR A 121 -15.36 -12.52 -4.10
C TYR A 121 -14.29 -13.59 -3.84
N LEU A 122 -14.66 -14.74 -3.29
CA LEU A 122 -13.71 -15.85 -3.12
C LEU A 122 -13.16 -16.32 -4.46
N ASP A 123 -13.86 -16.15 -5.58
CA ASP A 123 -13.31 -16.49 -6.90
C ASP A 123 -12.50 -15.34 -7.54
N ASP A 124 -12.50 -14.13 -6.97
CA ASP A 124 -11.71 -12.98 -7.43
C ASP A 124 -11.57 -11.85 -6.37
N PRO A 125 -10.61 -11.96 -5.43
CA PRO A 125 -10.31 -10.95 -4.42
C PRO A 125 -10.09 -9.53 -4.94
N ASP A 126 -9.60 -9.37 -6.18
CA ASP A 126 -9.37 -8.04 -6.76
C ASP A 126 -10.66 -7.26 -6.99
N LYS A 127 -11.80 -7.96 -7.02
CA LYS A 127 -13.13 -7.36 -7.13
C LYS A 127 -13.75 -7.04 -5.77
N ALA A 128 -13.09 -7.30 -4.66
CA ALA A 128 -13.64 -7.01 -3.33
C ALA A 128 -13.96 -5.53 -3.14
N TYR A 129 -15.13 -5.25 -2.57
CA TYR A 129 -15.49 -3.91 -2.13
C TYR A 129 -14.90 -3.66 -0.75
N CYS A 130 -14.54 -2.41 -0.50
CA CYS A 130 -14.22 -1.91 0.82
C CYS A 130 -15.54 -1.80 1.59
N THR A 131 -15.86 -2.80 2.39
CA THR A 131 -17.01 -2.76 3.29
C THR A 131 -16.83 -1.65 4.31
N TRP A 132 -17.94 -1.26 4.96
CA TRP A 132 -17.86 -0.27 6.04
C TRP A 132 -16.90 -0.73 7.16
N GLY A 133 -16.90 -2.03 7.50
CA GLY A 133 -15.99 -2.58 8.52
C GLY A 133 -14.52 -2.45 8.13
N ILE A 134 -14.16 -2.74 6.87
CA ILE A 134 -12.81 -2.52 6.36
C ILE A 134 -12.44 -1.03 6.43
N TRP A 135 -13.33 -0.16 5.95
CA TRP A 135 -13.11 1.29 5.94
C TRP A 135 -12.87 1.84 7.34
N GLU A 136 -13.75 1.49 8.28
CA GLU A 136 -13.70 1.95 9.67
C GLU A 136 -12.44 1.46 10.38
N ALA A 137 -12.09 0.18 10.24
CA ALA A 137 -10.87 -0.38 10.82
C ALA A 137 -9.62 0.28 10.23
N PHE A 138 -9.59 0.48 8.91
CA PHE A 138 -8.47 1.13 8.24
C PHE A 138 -8.31 2.59 8.67
N LEU A 139 -9.40 3.35 8.74
CA LEU A 139 -9.38 4.77 9.13
C LEU A 139 -8.98 4.95 10.61
N LYS A 140 -9.45 4.09 11.52
CA LYS A 140 -9.07 4.12 12.95
C LYS A 140 -7.57 3.89 13.15
N SER A 141 -6.98 3.02 12.33
CA SER A 141 -5.54 2.73 12.35
C SER A 141 -4.70 3.77 11.58
N ALA A 142 -5.33 4.71 10.88
CA ALA A 142 -4.61 5.68 10.08
C ALA A 142 -3.86 6.69 10.97
N PRO A 143 -2.56 6.93 10.72
CA PRO A 143 -1.84 8.02 11.36
C PRO A 143 -2.54 9.36 11.15
N PRO A 144 -2.38 10.33 12.08
CA PRO A 144 -3.00 11.65 11.98
C PRO A 144 -2.79 12.33 10.62
N PHE A 145 -1.59 12.17 10.06
CA PHE A 145 -1.23 12.78 8.78
C PHE A 145 -1.96 12.15 7.57
N TYR A 146 -2.30 10.86 7.64
CA TYR A 146 -3.11 10.18 6.63
C TYR A 146 -4.60 10.30 6.90
N ALA A 147 -5.01 10.33 8.18
CA ALA A 147 -6.41 10.39 8.60
C ALA A 147 -7.13 11.61 8.01
N LYS A 148 -6.48 12.78 7.99
CA LYS A 148 -7.06 14.01 7.40
C LYS A 148 -7.28 13.91 5.89
N ALA A 149 -6.37 13.27 5.17
CA ALA A 149 -6.52 13.10 3.74
C ALA A 149 -7.52 11.97 3.42
N LEU A 150 -7.51 10.87 4.18
CA LEU A 150 -8.50 9.80 4.09
C LEU A 150 -9.91 10.25 4.48
N SER A 151 -10.06 11.19 5.41
CA SER A 151 -11.37 11.76 5.78
C SER A 151 -11.98 12.61 4.66
N SER A 152 -11.15 13.11 3.73
CA SER A 152 -11.64 13.78 2.52
C SER A 152 -12.19 12.80 1.48
N LEU A 153 -11.81 11.52 1.59
CA LEU A 153 -12.34 10.45 0.77
C LEU A 153 -13.62 9.92 1.44
N THR A 154 -14.76 10.10 0.79
CA THR A 154 -16.03 9.57 1.31
C THR A 154 -16.14 8.08 1.00
N TRP A 155 -16.44 7.29 2.04
CA TRP A 155 -16.83 5.90 1.83
C TRP A 155 -18.13 5.82 1.04
N HIS A 156 -18.21 4.87 0.13
CA HIS A 156 -19.44 4.53 -0.58
C HIS A 156 -19.47 3.01 -0.85
N ARG A 157 -20.68 2.44 -1.00
CA ARG A 157 -20.88 0.98 -1.12
C ARG A 157 -20.14 0.35 -2.30
N ASP A 158 -19.91 1.13 -3.37
CA ASP A 158 -19.20 0.67 -4.56
C ASP A 158 -17.67 0.89 -4.51
N LEU A 159 -17.12 1.35 -3.39
CA LEU A 159 -15.69 1.57 -3.25
C LEU A 159 -14.96 0.23 -3.30
N LYS A 160 -14.04 0.04 -4.24
CA LYS A 160 -13.20 -1.17 -4.32
C LYS A 160 -12.00 -1.04 -3.39
N VAL A 161 -11.61 -2.15 -2.75
CA VAL A 161 -10.37 -2.21 -1.95
C VAL A 161 -9.18 -1.79 -2.80
N LEU A 162 -9.09 -2.28 -4.03
CA LEU A 162 -8.04 -1.91 -4.97
C LEU A 162 -7.98 -0.41 -5.28
N LYS A 163 -9.13 0.26 -5.35
CA LYS A 163 -9.17 1.71 -5.57
C LYS A 163 -8.65 2.45 -4.35
N LEU A 164 -8.96 1.99 -3.14
CA LEU A 164 -8.45 2.56 -1.90
C LEU A 164 -6.94 2.29 -1.72
N GLN A 165 -6.47 1.08 -1.99
CA GLN A 165 -5.04 0.76 -2.02
C GLN A 165 -4.29 1.69 -2.99
N ALA A 166 -4.82 1.86 -4.20
CA ALA A 166 -4.25 2.80 -5.17
C ALA A 166 -4.29 4.24 -4.67
N TYR A 167 -5.34 4.67 -3.95
CA TYR A 167 -5.39 6.00 -3.33
C TYR A 167 -4.34 6.17 -2.22
N VAL A 168 -4.11 5.14 -1.41
CA VAL A 168 -3.08 5.13 -0.36
C VAL A 168 -1.68 5.20 -0.96
N TRP A 169 -1.49 4.50 -2.08
CA TRP A 169 -0.23 4.48 -2.78
C TRP A 169 0.05 5.74 -3.62
N ASP A 170 -0.97 6.23 -4.34
CA ASP A 170 -0.86 7.40 -5.22
C ASP A 170 -0.51 8.64 -4.39
N TYR A 171 0.38 9.48 -4.92
CA TYR A 171 1.08 10.59 -4.26
C TYR A 171 0.17 11.69 -3.64
N ARG A 172 -1.16 11.54 -3.66
CA ARG A 172 -2.12 12.49 -3.10
C ARG A 172 -2.23 12.48 -1.58
N LEU A 173 -1.78 11.41 -0.91
CA LEU A 173 -1.54 11.44 0.51
C LEU A 173 -0.18 12.12 0.77
N LYS A 174 -0.10 13.44 0.55
CA LYS A 174 0.97 14.25 1.14
C LYS A 174 0.64 14.40 2.63
N PRO A 175 1.58 14.13 3.55
CA PRO A 175 1.40 14.47 4.95
C PRO A 175 1.05 15.96 5.05
N SER A 176 -0.07 16.31 5.70
CA SER A 176 -0.26 17.69 6.15
C SER A 176 0.90 18.03 7.10
N PRO A 177 1.54 19.20 7.00
CA PRO A 177 2.44 19.67 8.04
C PRO A 177 1.72 19.55 9.39
N LEU A 178 2.41 18.98 10.38
CA LEU A 178 1.89 18.87 11.75
C LEU A 178 1.50 20.28 12.24
N PRO A 179 0.37 20.45 12.93
CA PRO A 179 0.16 21.64 13.72
C PRO A 179 1.25 21.63 14.81
N GLN A 180 2.13 22.63 14.79
CA GLN A 180 3.04 22.87 15.89
C GLN A 180 2.20 23.41 17.05
N ASP A 181 2.06 22.60 18.10
CA ASP A 181 1.46 23.06 19.34
C ASP A 181 2.33 24.17 19.98
N SER A 182 1.66 25.27 20.35
CA SER A 182 2.06 26.40 21.22
C SER A 182 2.82 27.62 20.61
N CYS A 183 2.01 28.67 20.41
CA CYS A 183 2.19 30.10 20.73
C CYS A 183 3.45 30.86 20.25
N VAL A 184 3.29 31.88 19.37
CA VAL A 184 3.24 33.33 19.71
C VAL A 184 2.54 34.07 18.55
N GLU A 185 1.54 34.91 18.83
CA GLU A 185 1.09 35.94 17.88
C GLU A 185 2.22 36.94 17.67
N ILE A 186 2.92 36.86 16.54
CA ILE A 186 3.80 37.95 16.10
C ILE A 186 3.06 38.74 15.03
N GLN A 187 2.81 40.00 15.37
CA GLN A 187 2.17 40.99 14.51
C GLN A 187 2.88 41.08 13.14
N PRO A 188 2.14 41.34 12.03
CA PRO A 188 2.76 41.47 10.72
C PRO A 188 3.61 42.74 10.70
N LYS A 189 4.92 42.62 10.50
CA LYS A 189 5.76 43.77 10.13
C LYS A 189 5.62 44.06 8.64
N GLU A 190 5.32 45.32 8.37
CA GLU A 190 5.05 45.93 7.08
C GLU A 190 6.22 45.84 6.09
N TYR A 191 5.85 45.60 4.83
CA TYR A 191 6.50 45.94 3.56
C TYR A 191 7.99 46.33 3.58
N ALA A 192 8.81 45.43 3.03
CA ALA A 192 9.92 45.81 2.16
C ALA A 192 9.62 45.31 0.74
N ALA A 193 9.99 46.10 -0.27
CA ALA A 193 9.86 45.80 -1.69
C ALA A 193 10.44 44.41 -2.06
N PRO A 194 10.03 43.78 -3.18
CA PRO A 194 10.65 42.54 -3.65
C PRO A 194 12.12 42.84 -3.98
N GLY A 195 13.00 42.58 -3.02
CA GLY A 195 14.43 42.80 -3.11
C GLY A 195 15.11 41.44 -3.25
N ASP A 196 15.97 41.37 -4.25
CA ASP A 196 16.86 40.28 -4.64
C ASP A 196 17.64 39.64 -3.47
N ASP A 197 17.00 38.76 -2.69
CA ASP A 197 17.72 37.98 -1.67
C ASP A 197 18.66 36.97 -2.37
N PRO A 198 19.97 36.95 -2.07
CA PRO A 198 20.89 36.00 -2.70
C PRO A 198 20.62 34.58 -2.21
N CYS A 199 20.91 33.58 -3.04
CA CYS A 199 20.78 32.17 -2.69
C CYS A 199 21.61 31.87 -1.43
N THR A 200 20.99 31.42 -0.34
CA THR A 200 21.72 31.26 0.93
C THR A 200 22.69 30.06 0.96
N ILE A 201 22.77 29.29 -0.13
CA ILE A 201 23.69 28.14 -0.26
C ILE A 201 25.01 28.57 -0.89
N CYS A 202 24.97 29.39 -1.94
CA CYS A 202 26.16 29.86 -2.66
C CYS A 202 26.45 31.36 -2.45
N HIS A 203 25.52 32.10 -1.86
CA HIS A 203 25.56 33.55 -1.64
C HIS A 203 25.61 34.39 -2.94
N GLU A 204 25.16 33.83 -4.07
CA GLU A 204 25.05 34.52 -5.36
C GLU A 204 23.60 34.96 -5.66
N GLU A 205 23.44 35.96 -6.52
CA GLU A 205 22.14 36.54 -6.91
C GLU A 205 21.22 35.51 -7.60
N LEU A 206 19.93 35.50 -7.24
CA LEU A 206 18.90 34.57 -7.74
C LEU A 206 18.43 34.91 -9.17
N SER A 207 19.32 35.30 -10.08
CA SER A 207 18.95 35.77 -11.42
C SER A 207 18.73 34.66 -12.46
N ARG A 208 19.15 33.41 -12.19
CA ARG A 208 19.07 32.30 -13.16
C ARG A 208 18.80 30.96 -12.49
N ASN A 209 17.96 30.14 -13.12
CA ASN A 209 17.71 28.74 -12.74
C ASN A 209 17.29 28.58 -11.27
N THR A 210 16.34 29.40 -10.82
CA THR A 210 15.85 29.39 -9.45
C THR A 210 14.81 28.28 -9.22
N CYS A 211 14.65 27.92 -7.96
CA CYS A 211 13.78 26.87 -7.49
C CYS A 211 13.20 27.28 -6.14
N GLU A 212 11.90 27.54 -6.12
CA GLU A 212 11.14 27.77 -4.89
C GLU A 212 10.72 26.42 -4.28
N LEU A 213 10.99 26.23 -3.00
CA LEU A 213 10.57 25.05 -2.25
C LEU A 213 9.14 25.20 -1.73
N GLU A 214 8.49 24.10 -1.32
CA GLU A 214 7.11 24.14 -0.78
C GLU A 214 6.96 24.98 0.51
N CYS A 215 8.08 25.33 1.16
CA CYS A 215 8.13 26.24 2.30
C CYS A 215 8.23 27.73 1.89
N GLY A 216 8.24 28.05 0.59
CA GLY A 216 8.31 29.42 0.05
C GLY A 216 9.72 30.01 -0.06
N HIS A 217 10.76 29.24 0.26
CA HIS A 217 12.15 29.68 0.16
C HIS A 217 12.73 29.39 -1.24
N GLU A 218 13.42 30.38 -1.81
CA GLU A 218 14.00 30.30 -3.15
C GLU A 218 15.53 30.10 -3.12
N PHE A 219 16.02 29.23 -3.99
CA PHE A 219 17.44 28.90 -4.13
C PHE A 219 17.76 28.70 -5.61
N HIS A 220 19.04 28.69 -5.99
CA HIS A 220 19.42 28.11 -7.28
C HIS A 220 19.10 26.62 -7.26
N ARG A 221 18.48 26.15 -8.34
CA ARG A 221 18.03 24.78 -8.54
C ARG A 221 19.14 23.76 -8.32
N GLU A 222 20.36 24.04 -8.76
CA GLU A 222 21.50 23.14 -8.59
C GLU A 222 22.02 23.13 -7.15
N CYS A 223 22.03 24.29 -6.48
CA CYS A 223 22.44 24.40 -5.09
C CYS A 223 21.51 23.63 -4.16
N ILE A 224 20.19 23.84 -4.31
CA ILE A 224 19.23 23.13 -3.47
C ILE A 224 19.12 21.64 -3.82
N ARG A 225 19.35 21.28 -5.09
CA ARG A 225 19.45 19.86 -5.49
C ARG A 225 20.63 19.16 -4.83
N THR A 226 21.81 19.78 -4.87
CA THR A 226 23.01 19.22 -4.24
C THR A 226 22.85 19.12 -2.72
N TRP A 227 22.28 20.15 -2.10
CA TRP A 227 21.97 20.13 -0.67
C TRP A 227 21.04 18.98 -0.27
N LEU A 228 19.94 18.80 -1.00
CA LEU A 228 18.95 17.75 -0.71
C LEU A 228 19.46 16.33 -0.97
N LEU A 229 20.42 16.17 -1.88
CA LEU A 229 21.03 14.88 -2.20
C LEU A 229 22.18 14.51 -1.27
N GLU A 230 23.02 15.48 -0.90
CA GLU A 230 24.33 15.20 -0.29
C GLU A 230 24.41 15.61 1.18
N HIS A 231 23.60 16.56 1.64
CA HIS A 231 23.76 17.15 2.97
C HIS A 231 22.57 16.88 3.90
N SER A 232 21.34 17.17 3.46
CA SER A 232 20.14 16.91 4.25
C SER A 232 18.89 17.03 3.38
N SER A 233 17.87 16.21 3.62
CA SER A 233 16.56 16.27 2.96
C SER A 233 15.67 17.43 3.43
N THR A 234 16.25 18.50 3.99
CA THR A 234 15.54 19.62 4.63
C THR A 234 16.00 20.97 4.08
N CYS A 235 15.10 21.94 3.99
CA CYS A 235 15.35 23.31 3.60
C CYS A 235 16.49 23.93 4.46
N PRO A 236 17.50 24.56 3.86
CA PRO A 236 18.58 25.24 4.59
C PRO A 236 18.10 26.35 5.53
N ILE A 237 16.96 26.99 5.22
CA ILE A 237 16.47 28.16 5.95
C ILE A 237 15.55 27.76 7.10
N CYS A 238 14.48 27.01 6.82
CA CYS A 238 13.48 26.64 7.84
C CYS A 238 13.61 25.21 8.38
N ARG A 239 14.48 24.37 7.81
CA ARG A 239 14.64 22.94 8.13
C ARG A 239 13.39 22.07 7.89
N ASP A 240 12.38 22.60 7.20
CA ASP A 240 11.26 21.78 6.71
C ASP A 240 11.71 20.84 5.59
N TYR A 241 11.07 19.68 5.47
CA TYR A 241 11.39 18.73 4.41
C TYR A 241 11.12 19.33 3.03
N ALA A 242 12.08 19.21 2.11
CA ALA A 242 12.02 19.85 0.81
C ALA A 242 12.13 18.85 -0.34
N VAL A 243 11.30 19.03 -1.36
CA VAL A 243 11.26 18.22 -2.59
C VAL A 243 11.32 19.16 -3.80
N LEU A 244 12.11 18.82 -4.81
CA LEU A 244 12.29 19.67 -5.99
C LEU A 244 11.06 19.61 -6.93
N PRO A 245 10.60 20.75 -7.49
CA PRO A 245 9.41 20.81 -8.37
C PRO A 245 9.53 20.14 -9.75
N ALA A 246 10.72 19.77 -10.22
CA ALA A 246 10.88 19.23 -11.58
C ALA A 246 10.53 17.74 -11.74
N ASP A 247 10.08 17.09 -10.69
CA ASP A 247 9.51 15.74 -10.75
C ASP A 247 7.97 15.76 -10.62
N VAL A 248 7.33 16.91 -10.90
CA VAL A 248 5.86 17.07 -10.90
C VAL A 248 5.32 17.01 -12.33
N PRO A 249 4.82 15.86 -12.84
CA PRO A 249 4.06 15.86 -14.07
C PRO A 249 2.67 16.46 -13.84
N GLU A 250 2.25 17.34 -14.76
CA GLU A 250 0.94 17.99 -14.76
C GLU A 250 -0.23 16.97 -14.71
N ARG A 251 -1.34 17.38 -14.08
CA ARG A 251 -2.57 16.58 -13.93
C ARG A 251 -3.11 16.16 -15.31
N PRO A 252 -3.25 14.85 -15.61
CA PRO A 252 -4.08 14.43 -16.73
C PRO A 252 -5.52 14.17 -16.26
N ALA A 253 -6.47 14.59 -17.10
CA ALA A 253 -7.88 14.24 -16.98
C ALA A 253 -8.05 12.72 -16.81
N TRP A 254 -8.89 12.33 -15.85
CA TRP A 254 -9.15 10.94 -15.49
C TRP A 254 -9.92 10.24 -16.62
N ASN A 255 -9.23 9.46 -17.46
CA ASN A 255 -9.87 8.58 -18.45
C ASN A 255 -9.54 7.08 -18.20
N ASN A 256 -10.50 6.24 -18.59
CA ASN A 256 -10.69 4.82 -18.25
C ASN A 256 -9.59 3.82 -18.69
N SER A 257 -8.39 4.28 -19.06
CA SER A 257 -7.27 3.45 -19.55
C SER A 257 -6.36 2.88 -18.44
N LYS A 258 -6.67 3.09 -17.14
CA LYS A 258 -5.79 2.72 -16.02
C LYS A 258 -5.88 1.27 -15.50
N ARG A 259 -6.66 0.38 -16.12
CA ARG A 259 -6.69 -1.06 -15.75
C ARG A 259 -5.32 -1.74 -15.90
N TYR A 260 -4.47 -1.21 -16.78
CA TYR A 260 -3.08 -1.66 -16.99
C TYR A 260 -2.08 -1.09 -15.95
N LYS A 261 -2.31 0.11 -15.40
CA LYS A 261 -1.42 0.73 -14.40
C LYS A 261 -1.59 0.14 -13.00
N ALA A 262 -2.81 -0.25 -12.62
CA ALA A 262 -3.06 -0.90 -11.33
C ALA A 262 -2.39 -2.27 -11.21
N LYS A 263 -2.31 -3.06 -12.30
CA LYS A 263 -1.60 -4.35 -12.31
C LYS A 263 -0.09 -4.20 -12.34
N ALA A 264 0.44 -3.22 -13.07
CA ALA A 264 1.88 -2.95 -13.13
C ALA A 264 2.43 -2.49 -11.76
N TRP A 265 1.71 -1.61 -11.08
CA TRP A 265 2.04 -1.18 -9.72
C TRP A 265 1.96 -2.33 -8.70
N LYS A 266 0.93 -3.20 -8.79
CA LYS A 266 0.84 -4.37 -7.89
C LYS A 266 2.08 -5.25 -7.98
N ARG A 267 2.67 -5.46 -9.16
CA ARG A 267 3.94 -6.21 -9.34
C ARG A 267 5.16 -5.55 -8.70
N SER A 268 5.09 -4.27 -8.35
CA SER A 268 6.16 -3.55 -7.66
C SER A 268 5.92 -3.48 -6.15
N VAL A 269 4.77 -3.93 -5.66
CA VAL A 269 4.36 -3.91 -4.24
C VAL A 269 4.20 -5.31 -3.67
N PHE A 270 3.77 -6.26 -4.50
CA PHE A 270 3.63 -7.68 -4.26
C PHE A 270 4.52 -8.42 -5.27
#